data_AF-A0A957FW12-F1
#
_entry.id   AF-A0A957FW12-F1
#
_cell.length_a   1.000
_cell.length_b   1.000
_cell.length_c   1.000
_cell.angle_alpha   90.00
_cell.angle_beta   90.00
_cell.angle_gamma   90.00
#
_symmetry.space_group_name_H-M   'P 1'
#
loop_
_entity.id
_entity.type
_entity.pdbx_description
1 polymer ?
#
loop_
_entity_poly.entity_id
_entity_poly.type
_entity_poly.pdbx_seq_one_letter_code
_entity_poly.pdbx_strand_id
1 'polypeptide(L)'
;MIQIALSEYLAEIDQLIEDQRFVESIAHCRHILQQHPRHVGTYRMLGKALLEQQNYHDAADVFQRVLSADPEDFIAHVGMSIISKEDTLLPQAVWHMERAHEMDPYNLVIRDELLALYEQRDERLPKTLTLSRSALARLYARSEMYLLAAAELRQLLAEDENRMDLMTLLAETLWQAGQRVDAVDVCLEILERLPNSIKANAILAEVWLTTGRGEEANEFIDALSRLTLPERTTIDDNG
;
A
#
# COMPACT_ATOMS: atom_id res chain seq x y z
N MET A 1 9.06 -12.68 30.52
CA MET A 1 8.43 -12.53 29.21
C MET A 1 7.86 -11.14 29.21
N ILE A 2 8.50 -10.22 28.49
CA ILE A 2 8.03 -8.84 28.39
C ILE A 2 7.08 -8.82 27.20
N GLN A 3 5.85 -8.38 27.44
CA GLN A 3 4.85 -8.21 26.42
C GLN A 3 4.87 -6.74 26.00
N ILE A 4 5.20 -6.49 24.73
CA ILE A 4 5.31 -5.14 24.15
C ILE A 4 4.16 -4.97 23.16
N ALA A 5 3.62 -3.75 23.03
CA ALA A 5 2.60 -3.48 22.03
C ALA A 5 3.20 -3.66 20.62
N LEU A 6 2.46 -4.28 19.70
CA LEU A 6 2.95 -4.50 18.33
C LEU A 6 3.38 -3.20 17.65
N SER A 7 2.69 -2.09 17.90
CA SER A 7 3.07 -0.77 17.35
C SER A 7 4.45 -0.31 17.85
N GLU A 8 4.72 -0.48 19.14
CA GLU A 8 6.04 -0.20 19.74
C GLU A 8 7.10 -1.14 19.16
N TYR A 9 6.77 -2.42 19.01
CA TYR A 9 7.70 -3.40 18.46
C TYR A 9 8.05 -3.13 16.99
N LEU A 10 7.09 -2.68 16.18
CA LEU A 10 7.36 -2.27 14.80
C LEU A 10 8.21 -1.01 14.74
N ALA A 11 8.06 -0.08 15.70
CA ALA A 11 8.92 1.10 15.78
C ALA A 11 10.37 0.72 16.13
N GLU A 12 10.57 -0.24 17.02
CA GLU A 12 11.89 -0.80 17.31
C GLU A 12 12.50 -1.46 16.07
N ILE A 13 11.72 -2.22 15.30
CA ILE A 13 12.15 -2.82 14.04
C ILE A 13 12.57 -1.76 13.01
N ASP A 14 11.83 -0.64 12.90
CA ASP A 14 12.19 0.46 12.00
C ASP A 14 13.50 1.13 12.47
N GLN A 15 13.68 1.32 13.78
CA GLN A 15 14.94 1.82 14.33
C GLN A 15 16.12 0.90 14.04
N LEU A 16 15.94 -0.42 14.12
CA LEU A 16 16.97 -1.39 13.75
C LEU A 16 17.37 -1.26 12.27
N ILE A 17 16.44 -0.91 11.39
CA ILE A 17 16.72 -0.67 9.97
C ILE A 17 17.55 0.61 9.81
N GLU A 18 17.16 1.70 10.49
CA GLU A 18 17.93 2.95 10.49
C GLU A 18 19.37 2.76 11.02
N ASP A 19 19.53 1.92 12.04
CA ASP A 19 20.82 1.55 12.64
C ASP A 19 21.63 0.55 11.78
N GLN A 20 21.13 0.18 10.59
CA GLN A 20 21.72 -0.81 9.68
C GLN A 20 21.83 -2.24 10.26
N ARG A 21 21.05 -2.54 11.30
CA ARG A 21 20.96 -3.85 11.96
C ARG A 21 19.93 -4.75 11.24
N PHE A 22 20.09 -4.89 9.92
CA PHE A 22 19.10 -5.54 9.05
C PHE A 22 18.81 -7.00 9.42
N VAL A 23 19.84 -7.76 9.83
CA VAL A 23 19.68 -9.18 10.19
C VAL A 23 18.76 -9.34 11.41
N GLU A 24 18.92 -8.46 12.40
CA GLU A 24 18.10 -8.46 13.62
C GLU A 24 16.68 -8.02 13.30
N SER A 25 16.52 -6.95 12.52
CA SER A 25 15.22 -6.50 12.02
C SER A 25 14.45 -7.61 11.28
N ILE A 26 15.12 -8.34 10.37
CA ILE A 26 14.54 -9.48 9.66
C ILE A 26 14.12 -10.60 10.62
N ALA A 27 14.93 -10.90 11.64
CA ALA A 27 14.60 -11.91 12.65
C ALA A 27 13.34 -11.53 13.44
N HIS A 28 13.25 -10.28 13.92
CA HIS A 28 12.06 -9.77 14.61
C HIS A 28 10.82 -9.77 13.71
N CYS A 29 10.93 -9.34 12.46
CA CYS A 29 9.82 -9.43 11.51
C CYS A 29 9.34 -10.88 11.33
N ARG A 30 10.26 -11.83 11.17
CA ARG A 30 9.91 -13.26 11.04
C ARG A 30 9.25 -13.80 12.30
N HIS A 31 9.69 -13.39 13.48
CA HIS A 31 9.07 -13.76 14.75
C HIS A 31 7.61 -13.29 14.83
N ILE A 32 7.34 -12.02 14.50
CA ILE A 32 5.96 -11.50 14.46
C ILE A 32 5.11 -12.29 13.44
N LEU A 33 5.65 -12.56 12.24
CA LEU A 33 4.94 -13.29 11.19
C LEU A 33 4.69 -14.77 11.53
N GLN A 34 5.44 -15.39 12.45
CA GLN A 34 5.12 -16.73 12.94
C GLN A 34 3.81 -16.77 13.71
N GLN A 35 3.51 -15.71 14.46
CA GLN A 35 2.25 -15.60 15.21
C GLN A 35 1.14 -14.95 14.37
N HIS A 36 1.51 -14.03 13.49
CA HIS A 36 0.60 -13.23 12.67
C HIS A 36 0.98 -13.25 11.19
N PRO A 37 0.74 -14.36 10.47
CA PRO A 37 1.30 -14.62 9.13
C PRO A 37 0.76 -13.72 8.00
N ARG A 38 -0.24 -12.88 8.29
CA ARG A 38 -0.88 -11.98 7.31
C ARG A 38 -0.72 -10.51 7.66
N HIS A 39 0.04 -10.18 8.71
CA HIS A 39 0.14 -8.80 9.17
C HIS A 39 0.93 -7.93 8.16
N VAL A 40 0.23 -7.02 7.50
CA VAL A 40 0.74 -6.23 6.37
C VAL A 40 1.81 -5.26 6.81
N GLY A 41 1.65 -4.64 7.99
CA GLY A 41 2.66 -3.74 8.55
C GLY A 41 4.01 -4.42 8.78
N THR A 42 4.01 -5.70 9.22
CA THR A 42 5.25 -6.46 9.39
C THR A 42 5.88 -6.86 8.07
N TYR A 43 5.07 -7.25 7.07
CA TYR A 43 5.59 -7.49 5.73
C TYR A 43 6.25 -6.23 5.16
N ARG A 44 5.67 -5.04 5.38
CA ARG A 44 6.28 -3.78 4.96
C ARG A 44 7.67 -3.57 5.58
N MET A 45 7.81 -3.77 6.89
CA MET A 45 9.10 -3.67 7.58
C MET A 45 10.10 -4.72 7.08
N LEU A 46 9.66 -5.96 6.88
CA LEU A 46 10.50 -7.03 6.34
C LEU A 46 11.01 -6.70 4.94
N GLY A 47 10.14 -6.18 4.06
CA GLY A 47 10.53 -5.76 2.71
C GLY A 47 11.57 -4.64 2.74
N LYS A 48 11.37 -3.64 3.60
CA LYS A 48 12.32 -2.55 3.86
C LYS A 48 13.69 -3.09 4.29
N ALA A 49 13.73 -3.97 5.30
CA ALA A 49 14.98 -4.54 5.80
C ALA A 49 15.71 -5.42 4.76
N LEU A 50 14.97 -6.22 3.99
CA LEU A 50 15.52 -7.04 2.90
C LEU A 50 16.08 -6.17 1.76
N LEU A 51 15.39 -5.08 1.42
CA LEU A 51 15.83 -4.13 0.40
C LEU A 51 17.16 -3.47 0.79
N GLU A 52 17.28 -3.00 2.02
CA GLU A 52 18.52 -2.40 2.54
C GLU A 52 19.68 -3.43 2.62
N GLN A 53 19.35 -4.72 2.83
CA GLN A 53 20.30 -5.82 2.73
C GLN A 53 20.64 -6.21 1.28
N GLN A 54 20.05 -5.56 0.27
CA GLN A 54 20.19 -5.88 -1.16
C GLN A 54 19.70 -7.28 -1.52
N ASN A 55 18.85 -7.88 -0.69
CA ASN A 55 18.18 -9.14 -1.00
C ASN A 55 16.92 -8.86 -1.83
N TYR A 56 17.13 -8.41 -3.07
CA TYR A 56 16.09 -7.87 -3.93
C TYR A 56 14.98 -8.86 -4.27
N HIS A 57 15.33 -10.14 -4.47
CA HIS A 57 14.35 -11.19 -4.78
C HIS A 57 13.35 -11.38 -3.64
N ASP A 58 13.84 -11.61 -2.41
CA ASP A 58 12.96 -11.79 -1.26
C ASP A 58 12.19 -10.50 -0.92
N ALA A 59 12.81 -9.33 -1.10
CA ALA A 59 12.15 -8.04 -0.92
C ALA A 59 10.99 -7.86 -1.90
N ALA A 60 11.16 -8.22 -3.18
CA ALA A 60 10.10 -8.13 -4.19
C ALA A 60 8.89 -9.01 -3.85
N ASP A 61 9.15 -10.26 -3.46
CA ASP A 61 8.10 -11.19 -3.03
C ASP A 61 7.30 -10.63 -1.84
N VAL A 62 8.00 -10.00 -0.89
CA VAL A 62 7.39 -9.40 0.29
C VAL A 62 6.58 -8.14 -0.06
N PHE A 63 7.13 -7.23 -0.88
CA PHE A 63 6.42 -6.03 -1.30
C PHE A 63 5.21 -6.36 -2.19
N GLN A 64 5.27 -7.42 -3.00
CA GLN A 64 4.11 -7.89 -3.75
C GLN A 64 2.96 -8.33 -2.82
N ARG A 65 3.28 -8.97 -1.69
CA ARG A 65 2.26 -9.30 -0.67
C ARG A 65 1.66 -8.04 -0.05
N VAL A 66 2.47 -7.03 0.24
CA VAL A 66 1.99 -5.73 0.73
C VAL A 66 1.03 -5.12 -0.30
N LEU A 67 1.44 -5.00 -1.56
CA LEU A 67 0.61 -4.44 -2.64
C LEU A 67 -0.65 -5.26 -2.95
N SER A 68 -0.65 -6.56 -2.63
CA SER A 68 -1.85 -7.40 -2.76
C SER A 68 -2.91 -7.11 -1.69
N ALA A 69 -2.51 -6.53 -0.57
CA ALA A 69 -3.40 -6.16 0.53
C ALA A 69 -3.65 -4.65 0.60
N ASP A 70 -2.68 -3.85 0.19
CA ASP A 70 -2.77 -2.40 0.08
C ASP A 70 -2.10 -1.95 -1.24
N PRO A 71 -2.87 -1.88 -2.34
CA PRO A 71 -2.37 -1.39 -3.63
C PRO A 71 -1.90 0.06 -3.59
N GLU A 72 -2.23 0.81 -2.54
CA GLU A 72 -1.84 2.19 -2.36
C GLU A 72 -0.63 2.33 -1.42
N ASP A 73 0.05 1.23 -1.11
CA ASP A 73 1.22 1.24 -0.23
C ASP A 73 2.41 1.92 -0.91
N PHE A 74 2.60 3.17 -0.51
CA PHE A 74 3.69 4.03 -0.97
C PHE A 74 5.08 3.41 -0.79
N ILE A 75 5.34 2.79 0.37
CA ILE A 75 6.67 2.25 0.71
C ILE A 75 6.97 1.06 -0.18
N ALA A 76 5.98 0.19 -0.43
CA ALA A 76 6.12 -0.94 -1.32
C ALA A 76 6.31 -0.52 -2.78
N HIS A 77 5.65 0.56 -3.24
CA HIS A 77 5.92 1.12 -4.57
C HIS A 77 7.35 1.64 -4.71
N VAL A 78 7.85 2.40 -3.73
CA VAL A 78 9.26 2.85 -3.74
C VAL A 78 10.21 1.65 -3.75
N GLY A 79 9.99 0.65 -2.88
CA GLY A 79 10.83 -0.55 -2.82
C GLY A 79 10.86 -1.35 -4.11
N MET A 80 9.69 -1.60 -4.72
CA MET A 80 9.59 -2.28 -6.02
C MET A 80 10.26 -1.50 -7.16
N SER A 81 10.22 -0.16 -7.10
CA SER A 81 10.91 0.68 -8.07
C SER A 81 12.42 0.52 -7.97
N ILE A 82 12.97 0.60 -6.75
CA ILE A 82 14.40 0.41 -6.49
C ILE A 82 14.85 -0.98 -6.96
N ILE A 83 14.10 -2.03 -6.59
CA ILE A 83 14.41 -3.41 -7.03
C ILE A 83 14.42 -3.50 -8.57
N SER A 84 13.39 -2.96 -9.22
CA SER A 84 13.29 -2.99 -10.68
C SER A 84 14.44 -2.22 -11.36
N LYS A 85 14.90 -1.13 -10.75
CA LYS A 85 16.05 -0.35 -11.23
C LYS A 85 17.33 -1.18 -11.19
N GLU A 86 17.56 -1.89 -10.09
CA GLU A 86 18.71 -2.80 -9.91
C GLU A 86 18.67 -3.97 -10.89
N ASP A 87 17.47 -4.51 -11.17
CA ASP A 87 17.25 -5.55 -12.17
C ASP A 87 17.32 -5.03 -13.62
N THR A 88 17.65 -3.76 -13.84
CA THR A 88 17.68 -3.07 -15.15
C THR A 88 16.32 -3.03 -15.88
N LEU A 89 15.24 -3.29 -15.15
CA LEU A 89 13.85 -3.24 -15.59
C LEU A 89 13.31 -1.81 -15.48
N LEU A 90 13.93 -0.88 -16.21
CA LEU A 90 13.61 0.55 -16.14
C LEU A 90 12.14 0.90 -16.36
N PRO A 91 11.39 0.28 -17.30
CA PRO A 91 9.96 0.55 -17.45
C PRO A 91 9.15 0.23 -16.19
N GLN A 92 9.46 -0.88 -15.52
CA GLN A 92 8.82 -1.27 -14.26
C GLN A 92 9.22 -0.33 -13.12
N ALA A 93 10.49 0.06 -13.06
CA ALA A 93 10.99 1.00 -12.06
C ALA A 93 10.24 2.34 -12.15
N VAL A 94 10.13 2.89 -13.36
CA VAL A 94 9.36 4.12 -13.65
C VAL A 94 7.91 3.94 -13.23
N TRP A 95 7.26 2.85 -13.65
CA TRP A 95 5.85 2.61 -13.34
C TRP A 95 5.56 2.55 -11.82
N HIS A 96 6.43 1.92 -11.02
CA HIS A 96 6.27 1.91 -9.57
C HIS A 96 6.55 3.28 -8.95
N MET A 97 7.57 4.01 -9.41
CA MET A 97 7.89 5.34 -8.89
C MET A 97 6.84 6.40 -9.25
N GLU A 98 6.22 6.30 -10.44
CA GLU A 98 5.08 7.14 -10.83
C GLU A 98 3.94 7.01 -9.81
N ARG A 99 3.61 5.80 -9.34
CA ARG A 99 2.56 5.61 -8.32
C ARG A 99 2.94 6.13 -6.95
N ALA A 100 4.20 5.96 -6.54
CA ALA A 100 4.70 6.62 -5.33
C ALA A 100 4.59 8.15 -5.45
N HIS A 101 4.92 8.73 -6.61
CA HIS A 101 4.81 10.16 -6.86
C HIS A 101 3.34 10.63 -6.91
N GLU A 102 2.43 9.84 -7.46
CA GLU A 102 1.00 10.16 -7.45
C GLU A 102 0.43 10.23 -6.03
N MET A 103 0.94 9.37 -5.14
CA MET A 103 0.57 9.36 -3.72
C MET A 103 1.19 10.52 -2.95
N ASP A 104 2.44 10.88 -3.21
CA ASP A 104 3.06 12.06 -2.61
C ASP A 104 3.75 12.95 -3.66
N PRO A 105 2.98 13.83 -4.35
CA PRO A 105 3.51 14.66 -5.42
C PRO A 105 4.50 15.72 -4.97
N TYR A 106 4.56 15.99 -3.66
CA TYR A 106 5.41 17.03 -3.08
C TYR A 106 6.71 16.47 -2.47
N ASN A 107 6.86 15.14 -2.45
CA ASN A 107 8.09 14.50 -2.00
C ASN A 107 9.23 14.74 -3.00
N LEU A 108 10.19 15.58 -2.61
CA LEU A 108 11.32 15.93 -3.46
C LEU A 108 12.20 14.72 -3.78
N VAL A 109 12.37 13.79 -2.83
CA VAL A 109 13.20 12.59 -3.04
C VAL A 109 12.60 11.73 -4.14
N ILE A 110 11.29 11.45 -4.11
CA ILE A 110 10.62 10.69 -5.17
C ILE A 110 10.68 11.42 -6.49
N ARG A 111 10.43 12.73 -6.46
CA ARG A 111 10.43 13.55 -7.67
C ARG A 111 11.80 13.47 -8.37
N ASP A 112 12.87 13.58 -7.60
CA ASP A 112 14.25 13.52 -8.11
C ASP A 112 14.60 12.11 -8.60
N GLU A 113 14.21 11.05 -7.86
CA GLU A 113 14.40 9.66 -8.31
C GLU A 113 13.59 9.32 -9.57
N LEU A 114 12.36 9.79 -9.68
CA LEU A 114 11.53 9.58 -10.88
C LEU A 114 12.13 10.30 -12.09
N LEU A 115 12.65 11.53 -11.91
CA LEU A 115 13.37 12.24 -12.97
C LEU A 115 14.64 11.49 -13.37
N ALA A 116 15.41 10.95 -12.42
CA ALA A 116 16.59 10.15 -12.71
C ALA A 116 16.25 8.85 -13.46
N LEU A 117 15.18 8.16 -13.07
CA LEU A 117 14.69 6.96 -13.76
C LEU A 117 14.24 7.24 -15.18
N TYR A 118 13.55 8.36 -15.37
CA TYR A 118 13.21 8.86 -16.69
C TYR A 118 14.49 9.11 -17.51
N GLU A 119 15.49 9.83 -16.96
CA GLU A 119 16.78 10.15 -17.62
C GLU A 119 17.53 8.91 -18.07
N GLN A 120 17.45 7.85 -17.26
CA GLN A 120 18.05 6.58 -17.57
C GLN A 120 17.29 5.80 -18.65
N ARG A 121 15.96 5.96 -18.74
CA ARG A 121 15.09 5.26 -19.70
C ARG A 121 15.08 5.91 -21.09
N ASP A 122 14.99 7.24 -21.17
CA ASP A 122 14.79 8.00 -22.42
C ASP A 122 15.72 9.23 -22.51
N GLU A 123 16.34 9.49 -23.67
CA GLU A 123 17.21 10.68 -23.88
C GLU A 123 16.45 12.02 -23.95
N ARG A 124 15.12 11.99 -24.06
CA ARG A 124 14.26 13.20 -24.22
C ARG A 124 13.16 13.21 -23.18
N LEU A 125 13.35 14.04 -22.16
CA LEU A 125 12.44 14.06 -21.02
C LEU A 125 11.88 15.43 -20.69
N PRO A 126 10.71 15.46 -20.03
CA PRO A 126 10.22 16.67 -19.42
C PRO A 126 11.19 17.10 -18.31
N LYS A 127 11.74 18.32 -18.41
CA LYS A 127 12.57 18.94 -17.37
C LYS A 127 11.84 19.13 -16.02
N THR A 128 10.52 18.98 -16.03
CA THR A 128 9.64 19.18 -14.89
C THR A 128 8.53 18.14 -14.93
N LEU A 129 8.31 17.44 -13.82
CA LEU A 129 7.15 16.58 -13.66
C LEU A 129 5.90 17.46 -13.50
N THR A 130 4.94 17.27 -14.40
CA THR A 130 3.60 17.84 -14.26
C THR A 130 2.75 16.90 -13.42
N LEU A 131 1.86 17.47 -12.60
CA LEU A 131 0.90 16.69 -11.83
C LEU A 131 0.07 15.80 -12.78
N SER A 132 0.12 14.48 -12.59
CA SER A 132 -0.67 13.55 -13.39
C SER A 132 -2.15 13.65 -13.03
N ARG A 133 -3.02 13.15 -13.92
CA ARG A 133 -4.47 13.06 -13.66
C ARG A 133 -4.78 12.21 -12.43
N SER A 134 -4.03 11.12 -12.22
CA SER A 134 -4.13 10.28 -11.02
C SER A 134 -3.75 11.03 -9.75
N ALA A 135 -2.64 11.79 -9.79
CA ALA A 135 -2.22 12.62 -8.67
C ALA A 135 -3.25 13.72 -8.36
N LEU A 136 -3.85 14.32 -9.40
CA LEU A 136 -4.94 15.28 -9.25
C LEU A 136 -6.20 14.65 -8.64
N ALA A 137 -6.59 13.45 -9.07
CA ALA A 137 -7.71 12.72 -8.49
C ALA A 137 -7.48 12.42 -6.99
N ARG A 138 -6.24 12.04 -6.61
CA ARG A 138 -5.81 11.89 -5.20
C ARG A 138 -5.92 13.21 -4.43
N LEU A 139 -5.55 14.34 -5.02
CA LEU A 139 -5.72 15.66 -4.38
C LEU A 139 -7.19 16.05 -4.22
N TYR A 140 -8.05 15.73 -5.19
CA TYR A 140 -9.50 15.92 -5.05
C TYR A 140 -10.06 15.10 -3.90
N ALA A 141 -9.66 13.82 -3.78
CA ALA A 141 -10.07 12.97 -2.67
C ALA A 141 -9.64 13.53 -1.30
N ARG A 142 -8.38 13.99 -1.18
CA ARG A 142 -7.85 14.65 0.04
C ARG A 142 -8.54 15.96 0.37
N SER A 143 -9.05 16.66 -0.64
CA SER A 143 -9.77 17.93 -0.50
C SER A 143 -11.28 17.72 -0.32
N GLU A 144 -11.71 16.48 -0.04
CA GLU A 144 -13.11 16.07 0.15
C GLU A 144 -14.01 16.32 -1.08
N MET A 145 -13.40 16.54 -2.25
CA MET A 145 -14.11 16.71 -3.53
C MET A 145 -14.45 15.33 -4.13
N TYR A 146 -15.10 14.48 -3.35
CA TYR A 146 -15.24 13.05 -3.64
C TYR A 146 -15.94 12.74 -4.96
N LEU A 147 -16.99 13.47 -5.31
CA LEU A 147 -17.71 13.28 -6.58
C LEU A 147 -16.84 13.62 -7.79
N LEU A 148 -16.00 14.67 -7.67
CA LEU A 148 -15.07 15.05 -8.73
C LEU A 148 -13.94 14.03 -8.85
N ALA A 149 -13.40 13.56 -7.71
CA ALA A 149 -12.42 12.49 -7.68
C ALA A 149 -12.96 11.22 -8.32
N ALA A 150 -14.17 10.77 -7.94
CA ALA A 150 -14.79 9.57 -8.49
C ALA A 150 -15.06 9.68 -10.00
N ALA A 151 -15.46 10.85 -10.49
CA ALA A 151 -15.64 11.09 -11.93
C ALA A 151 -14.31 10.96 -12.70
N GLU A 152 -13.24 11.56 -12.18
CA GLU A 152 -11.91 11.48 -12.78
C GLU A 152 -11.36 10.04 -12.75
N LEU A 153 -11.53 9.34 -11.62
CA LEU A 153 -11.08 7.95 -11.46
C LEU A 153 -11.79 6.99 -12.40
N ARG A 154 -13.08 7.17 -12.64
CA ARG A 154 -13.83 6.36 -13.63
C ARG A 154 -13.28 6.55 -15.04
N GLN A 155 -12.86 7.77 -15.41
CA GLN A 155 -12.23 8.01 -16.72
C GLN A 155 -10.86 7.33 -16.79
N LEU A 156 -10.05 7.42 -15.74
CA LEU A 156 -8.73 6.78 -15.68
C LEU A 156 -8.82 5.25 -15.72
N LEU A 157 -9.78 4.66 -15.02
CA LEU A 157 -10.00 3.21 -15.03
C LEU A 157 -10.60 2.70 -16.35
N ALA A 158 -11.28 3.55 -17.12
CA ALA A 158 -11.68 3.23 -18.49
C ALA A 158 -10.49 3.19 -19.47
N GLU A 159 -9.39 3.88 -19.15
CA GLU A 159 -8.14 3.84 -19.91
C GLU A 159 -7.23 2.68 -19.47
N ASP A 160 -7.18 2.39 -18.16
CA ASP A 160 -6.42 1.28 -17.57
C ASP A 160 -7.18 0.63 -16.40
N GLU A 161 -7.88 -0.48 -16.70
CA GLU A 161 -8.65 -1.27 -15.73
C GLU A 161 -7.77 -2.03 -14.72
N ASN A 162 -6.45 -2.06 -14.91
CA ASN A 162 -5.52 -2.79 -14.05
C ASN A 162 -4.94 -1.97 -12.89
N ARG A 163 -5.28 -0.68 -12.81
CA ARG A 163 -4.86 0.22 -11.72
C ARG A 163 -5.63 -0.06 -10.43
N MET A 164 -5.26 -1.15 -9.75
CA MET A 164 -5.85 -1.53 -8.45
C MET A 164 -5.77 -0.43 -7.39
N ASP A 165 -4.72 0.41 -7.45
CA ASP A 165 -4.57 1.57 -6.57
C ASP A 165 -5.61 2.66 -6.84
N LEU A 166 -5.98 2.90 -8.10
CA LEU A 166 -7.05 3.84 -8.47
C LEU A 166 -8.43 3.26 -8.21
N MET A 167 -8.62 1.96 -8.41
CA MET A 167 -9.86 1.27 -8.08
C MET A 167 -10.13 1.29 -6.57
N THR A 168 -9.09 1.11 -5.77
CA THR A 168 -9.13 1.24 -4.30
C THR A 168 -9.48 2.66 -3.87
N LEU A 169 -8.89 3.68 -4.51
CA LEU A 169 -9.25 5.08 -4.28
C LEU A 169 -10.69 5.41 -4.74
N LEU A 170 -11.16 4.79 -5.84
CA LEU A 170 -12.53 4.97 -6.31
C LEU A 170 -13.52 4.42 -5.28
N ALA A 171 -13.30 3.22 -4.75
CA ALA A 171 -14.12 2.65 -3.69
C ALA A 171 -14.22 3.58 -2.47
N GLU A 172 -13.07 4.10 -2.01
CA GLU A 172 -13.01 5.04 -0.89
C GLU A 172 -13.78 6.34 -1.16
N THR A 173 -13.54 6.97 -2.32
CA THR A 173 -14.18 8.23 -2.67
C THR A 173 -15.70 8.07 -2.84
N LEU A 174 -16.17 6.96 -3.42
CA LEU A 174 -17.60 6.67 -3.52
C LEU A 174 -18.24 6.46 -2.15
N TRP A 175 -17.55 5.73 -1.27
CA TRP A 175 -18.01 5.50 0.09
C TRP A 175 -18.13 6.81 0.87
N GLN A 176 -17.09 7.66 0.84
CA GLN A 176 -17.08 8.98 1.47
C GLN A 176 -18.13 9.94 0.87
N ALA A 177 -18.40 9.83 -0.43
CA ALA A 177 -19.47 10.58 -1.10
C ALA A 177 -20.89 10.09 -0.74
N GLY A 178 -21.02 9.00 0.02
CA GLY A 178 -22.30 8.37 0.36
C GLY A 178 -22.91 7.54 -0.78
N GLN A 179 -22.18 7.31 -1.88
CA GLN A 179 -22.59 6.42 -2.98
C GLN A 179 -22.35 4.96 -2.59
N ARG A 180 -23.10 4.49 -1.59
CA ARG A 180 -22.88 3.19 -0.95
C ARG A 180 -23.00 2.00 -1.89
N VAL A 181 -23.96 2.02 -2.82
CA VAL A 181 -24.17 0.92 -3.77
C VAL A 181 -22.95 0.79 -4.68
N ASP A 182 -22.59 1.87 -5.37
CA ASP A 182 -21.40 1.90 -6.23
C ASP A 182 -20.12 1.54 -5.48
N ALA A 183 -19.95 2.01 -4.23
CA ALA A 183 -18.80 1.68 -3.41
C ALA A 183 -18.72 0.17 -3.09
N VAL A 184 -19.86 -0.46 -2.78
CA VAL A 184 -19.94 -1.91 -2.55
C VAL A 184 -19.57 -2.67 -3.81
N ASP A 185 -20.12 -2.29 -4.97
CA ASP A 185 -19.85 -2.97 -6.23
C ASP A 185 -18.35 -2.93 -6.57
N VAL A 186 -17.71 -1.75 -6.45
CA VAL A 186 -16.27 -1.62 -6.65
C VAL A 186 -15.47 -2.40 -5.61
N CYS A 187 -15.89 -2.44 -4.33
CA CYS A 187 -15.21 -3.24 -3.31
C CYS A 187 -15.27 -4.74 -3.61
N LEU A 188 -16.41 -5.24 -4.08
CA LEU A 188 -16.54 -6.65 -4.46
C LEU A 188 -15.63 -6.99 -5.64
N GLU A 189 -15.56 -6.12 -6.65
CA GLU A 189 -14.60 -6.27 -7.76
C GLU A 189 -13.14 -6.26 -7.27
N ILE A 190 -12.81 -5.39 -6.31
CA ILE A 190 -11.47 -5.40 -5.68
C ILE A 190 -11.20 -6.74 -5.03
N LEU A 191 -12.15 -7.29 -4.26
CA LEU A 191 -11.95 -8.54 -3.52
C LEU A 191 -11.90 -9.79 -4.42
N GLU A 192 -12.51 -9.76 -5.60
CA GLU A 192 -12.34 -10.81 -6.61
C GLU A 192 -10.88 -10.92 -7.08
N ARG A 193 -10.18 -9.78 -7.19
CA ARG A 193 -8.79 -9.70 -7.68
C ARG A 193 -7.77 -9.75 -6.54
N LEU A 194 -8.09 -9.09 -5.43
CA LEU A 194 -7.26 -8.91 -4.25
C LEU A 194 -8.06 -9.27 -2.99
N PRO A 195 -8.19 -10.58 -2.66
CA PRO A 195 -9.04 -11.04 -1.55
C PRO A 195 -8.65 -10.48 -0.17
N ASN A 196 -7.41 -10.03 -0.03
CA ASN A 196 -6.87 -9.46 1.20
C ASN A 196 -6.79 -7.93 1.18
N SER A 197 -7.51 -7.24 0.28
CA SER A 197 -7.52 -5.78 0.25
C SER A 197 -8.06 -5.19 1.55
N ILE A 198 -7.22 -4.50 2.31
CA ILE A 198 -7.57 -3.91 3.61
C ILE A 198 -8.71 -2.92 3.42
N LYS A 199 -8.57 -1.98 2.48
CA LYS A 199 -9.52 -0.88 2.33
C LYS A 199 -10.89 -1.38 1.84
N ALA A 200 -10.94 -2.36 0.93
CA ALA A 200 -12.19 -2.95 0.48
C ALA A 200 -12.91 -3.72 1.61
N ASN A 201 -12.18 -4.50 2.41
CA ASN A 201 -12.75 -5.16 3.59
C ASN A 201 -13.27 -4.13 4.61
N ALA A 202 -12.55 -3.04 4.85
CA ALA A 202 -12.95 -1.98 5.78
C ALA A 202 -14.26 -1.31 5.36
N ILE A 203 -14.37 -0.91 4.09
CA ILE A 203 -15.57 -0.27 3.54
C ILE A 203 -16.77 -1.22 3.62
N LEU A 204 -16.60 -2.48 3.23
CA LEU A 204 -17.70 -3.47 3.27
C LEU A 204 -18.15 -3.79 4.69
N ALA A 205 -17.22 -3.94 5.64
CA ALA A 205 -17.55 -4.11 7.06
C ALA A 205 -18.44 -2.96 7.56
N GLU A 206 -18.06 -1.72 7.27
CA GLU A 206 -18.81 -0.55 7.71
C GLU A 206 -20.18 -0.41 7.04
N VAL A 207 -20.27 -0.67 5.73
CA VAL A 207 -21.55 -0.64 5.02
C VAL A 207 -22.52 -1.68 5.59
N TRP A 208 -22.04 -2.90 5.91
CA TRP A 208 -22.89 -3.93 6.50
C TRP A 208 -23.30 -3.66 7.94
N LEU A 209 -22.39 -3.13 8.77
CA LEU A 209 -22.74 -2.69 10.13
C LEU A 209 -23.82 -1.61 10.12
N THR A 210 -23.68 -0.60 9.25
CA THR A 210 -24.63 0.52 9.19
C THR A 210 -26.00 0.15 8.57
N THR A 211 -26.08 -0.97 7.86
CA THR A 211 -27.35 -1.50 7.30
C THR A 211 -28.01 -2.57 8.18
N GLY A 212 -27.45 -2.85 9.36
CA GLY A 212 -27.98 -3.85 10.30
C GLY A 212 -27.64 -5.30 9.95
N ARG A 213 -26.71 -5.51 9.02
CA ARG A 213 -26.23 -6.82 8.53
C ARG A 213 -24.95 -7.23 9.27
N GLY A 214 -25.04 -7.31 10.59
CA GLY A 214 -23.87 -7.52 11.46
C GLY A 214 -23.20 -8.87 11.26
N GLU A 215 -23.95 -9.92 10.92
CA GLU A 215 -23.37 -11.25 10.66
C GLU A 215 -22.50 -11.25 9.40
N GLU A 216 -22.95 -10.58 8.33
CA GLU A 216 -22.17 -10.44 7.10
C GLU A 216 -20.97 -9.52 7.27
N ALA A 217 -21.05 -8.53 8.17
CA ALA A 217 -19.91 -7.68 8.50
C ALA A 217 -18.75 -8.46 9.16
N ASN A 218 -19.05 -9.53 9.93
CA ASN A 218 -18.04 -10.27 10.69
C ASN A 218 -16.97 -10.90 9.79
N GLU A 219 -17.33 -11.36 8.59
CA GLU A 219 -16.36 -11.93 7.65
C GLU A 219 -15.26 -10.92 7.29
N PHE A 220 -15.67 -9.69 6.97
CA PHE A 220 -14.76 -8.59 6.62
C PHE A 220 -13.98 -8.09 7.83
N ILE A 221 -14.60 -8.03 9.01
CA ILE A 221 -13.92 -7.67 10.27
C ILE A 221 -12.84 -8.70 10.62
N ASP A 222 -13.15 -9.99 10.46
CA ASP A 222 -12.21 -11.07 10.68
C ASP A 222 -11.05 -11.04 9.68
N ALA A 223 -11.32 -10.68 8.42
CA ALA A 223 -10.27 -10.45 7.43
C ALA A 223 -9.34 -9.29 7.84
N LEU A 224 -9.91 -8.15 8.24
CA LEU A 224 -9.15 -6.98 8.70
C LEU A 224 -8.29 -7.30 9.92
N SER A 225 -8.86 -7.96 10.93
CA SER A 225 -8.14 -8.28 12.15
C SER A 225 -6.89 -9.14 11.89
N ARG A 226 -6.91 -10.01 10.87
CA ARG A 226 -5.73 -10.78 10.44
C ARG A 226 -4.69 -9.95 9.69
N LEU A 227 -5.10 -8.87 9.01
CA LEU A 227 -4.26 -8.07 8.13
C LEU A 227 -3.59 -6.89 8.84
N THR A 228 -4.31 -6.20 9.73
CA THR A 228 -3.83 -4.98 10.40
C THR A 228 -3.57 -5.16 11.89
N LEU A 229 -4.17 -6.19 12.51
CA LEU A 229 -4.17 -6.45 13.96
C LEU A 229 -4.70 -5.27 14.81
N PRO A 230 -5.32 -5.55 15.96
CA PRO A 230 -5.68 -4.48 16.91
C PRO A 230 -4.42 -3.80 17.50
N GLU A 231 -4.50 -2.50 17.79
CA GLU A 231 -3.41 -1.73 18.44
C GLU A 231 -2.95 -2.31 19.78
N ARG A 232 -3.83 -3.04 20.48
CA ARG A 232 -3.55 -3.68 21.78
C ARG A 232 -2.92 -5.06 21.67
N THR A 233 -2.58 -5.51 20.47
CA THR A 233 -1.91 -6.80 20.28
C THR A 233 -0.54 -6.76 20.94
N THR A 234 -0.30 -7.66 21.88
CA THR A 234 0.99 -7.80 22.54
C THR A 234 1.78 -8.94 21.93
N ILE A 235 3.08 -8.75 21.79
CA ILE A 235 4.00 -9.76 21.29
C ILE A 235 5.03 -10.06 22.37
N ASP A 236 5.36 -11.34 22.51
CA ASP A 236 6.42 -11.79 23.39
C ASP A 236 7.77 -11.45 22.74
N ASP A 237 8.55 -10.56 23.36
CA ASP A 237 9.85 -10.11 22.84
C ASP A 237 11.00 -11.13 23.09
N ASN A 238 10.79 -12.39 22.72
CA ASN A 238 11.82 -13.43 22.76
C ASN A 238 12.42 -13.67 21.37
N GLY A 239 12.81 -12.59 20.67
CA GLY A 239 13.49 -12.63 19.37
C GLY A 239 15.00 -12.65 19.51
#